data_AF-A0A367JC57-F1
#
_entry.id   AF-A0A367JC57-F1
#
_cell.length_a   1.000
_cell.length_b   1.000
_cell.length_c   1.000
_cell.angle_alpha   90.00
_cell.angle_beta   90.00
_cell.angle_gamma   90.00
#
_symmetry.space_group_name_H-M   'P 1'
#
loop_
_entity.id
_entity.type
_entity.pdbx_description
1 polymer ?
#
loop_
_entity_poly.entity_id
_entity_poly.type
_entity_poly.pdbx_seq_one_letter_code
_entity_poly.pdbx_strand_id
1 'polypeptide(L)' 'DIICPSTQPTSNAKAQFLDLLSRMLIYDPNQRTSAREALRHPFFMIQFDEWGREIA' A
#
# COMPACT_ATOMS: atom_id res chain seq x y z
N ASP A 1 -22.11 2.79 6.61
CA ASP A 1 -21.22 1.78 5.98
C ASP A 1 -20.68 2.32 4.66
N ILE A 2 -19.38 2.66 4.60
CA ILE A 2 -18.76 3.04 3.33
C ILE A 2 -18.50 1.76 2.53
N ILE A 3 -19.49 1.37 1.72
CA ILE A 3 -19.33 0.29 0.75
C ILE A 3 -18.50 0.87 -0.40
N CYS A 4 -17.20 0.65 -0.37
CA CYS A 4 -16.33 0.94 -1.52
C CYS A 4 -16.58 -0.14 -2.59
N PRO A 5 -16.93 0.22 -3.83
CA PRO A 5 -17.31 -0.75 -4.84
C PRO A 5 -16.09 -1.59 -5.25
N SER A 6 -16.17 -2.91 -5.00
CA SER A 6 -15.34 -3.94 -5.63
C SER A 6 -13.83 -3.62 -5.71
N THR A 7 -13.12 -3.79 -4.60
CA THR A 7 -11.65 -3.70 -4.52
C THR A 7 -10.97 -4.93 -5.13
N GLN A 8 -11.18 -5.20 -6.41
CA GLN A 8 -10.20 -6.00 -7.14
C GLN A 8 -8.97 -5.10 -7.37
N PRO A 9 -7.78 -5.47 -6.86
CA PRO A 9 -6.57 -4.71 -7.15
C PRO A 9 -6.30 -4.80 -8.66
N THR A 10 -6.46 -3.67 -9.34
CA THR A 10 -6.29 -3.53 -10.79
C THR A 10 -4.83 -3.65 -11.21
N SER A 11 -3.88 -3.53 -10.27
CA SER A 11 -2.47 -3.89 -10.45
C SER A 11 -1.84 -4.25 -9.10
N ASN A 12 -0.66 -4.89 -9.12
CA ASN A 12 0.05 -5.30 -7.90
C ASN A 12 0.45 -4.08 -7.06
N ALA A 13 0.85 -2.97 -7.69
CA ALA A 13 1.10 -1.70 -7.01
C ALA A 13 -0.07 -1.24 -6.14
N LYS A 14 -1.31 -1.33 -6.65
CA LYS A 14 -2.51 -0.97 -5.87
C LYS A 14 -2.71 -1.91 -4.68
N ALA A 15 -2.50 -3.21 -4.85
CA ALA A 15 -2.62 -4.18 -3.76
C ALA A 15 -1.62 -3.88 -2.64
N GLN A 16 -0.34 -3.70 -2.99
CA GLN A 16 0.73 -3.41 -2.04
C GLN A 16 0.55 -2.04 -1.38
N PHE A 17 0.02 -1.06 -2.11
CA PHE A 17 -0.28 0.27 -1.55
C PHE A 17 -1.38 0.19 -0.48
N LEU A 18 -2.46 -0.54 -0.76
CA LEU A 18 -3.55 -0.72 0.20
C LEU A 18 -3.09 -1.49 1.44
N ASP A 19 -2.25 -2.51 1.27
CA ASP A 19 -1.66 -3.24 2.40
C ASP A 19 -0.81 -2.33 3.29
N LEU A 20 0.06 -1.52 2.67
CA LEU A 20 0.88 -0.54 3.38
C LEU A 20 0.02 0.46 4.17
N LEU A 21 -1.01 1.03 3.54
CA LEU A 21 -1.92 1.97 4.21
C LEU A 21 -2.65 1.33 5.38
N SER A 22 -3.09 0.07 5.24
CA SER A 22 -3.78 -0.64 6.32
C SER A 22 -2.91 -0.77 7.58
N ARG A 23 -1.58 -0.89 7.42
CA ARG A 23 -0.61 -0.99 8.52
C ARG A 23 -0.19 0.36 9.09
N MET A 24 -0.20 1.42 8.27
CA MET A 24 0.16 2.77 8.68
C MET A 24 -1.01 3.53 9.32
N LEU A 25 -2.24 3.31 8.86
CA LEU A 25 -3.44 4.03 9.30
C LEU A 25 -4.20 3.31 10.43
N ILE A 26 -3.51 2.43 11.17
CA ILE A 26 -4.08 1.81 12.37
C ILE A 26 -4.36 2.89 13.43
N TYR A 27 -5.50 2.75 14.11
CA TYR A 27 -5.96 3.64 15.18
C TYR A 27 -5.08 3.54 16.43
N ASP A 28 -4.79 2.31 16.89
CA ASP A 28 -3.90 2.07 18.01
C ASP A 28 -2.43 2.32 17.61
N PRO A 29 -1.74 3.31 18.20
CA PRO A 29 -0.35 3.61 17.87
C PRO A 29 0.62 2.47 18.23
N ASN A 30 0.26 1.59 19.16
CA ASN A 30 1.11 0.45 19.54
C ASN A 30 1.09 -0.66 18.49
N GLN A 31 0.02 -0.73 17.71
CA GLN A 31 -0.13 -1.69 16.61
C GLN A 31 0.28 -1.09 15.25
N ARG A 32 0.43 0.23 15.17
CA ARG A 32 0.86 0.95 13.97
C ARG A 32 2.30 0.57 13.61
N THR A 33 2.53 0.31 12.32
CA THR A 33 3.88 0.03 11.84
C THR A 33 4.78 1.28 11.96
N SER A 34 6.03 1.09 12.37
CA SER A 34 7.00 2.20 12.43
C SER A 34 7.40 2.64 11.02
N ALA A 35 7.84 3.89 10.85
CA ALA A 35 8.30 4.39 9.56
C ALA A 35 9.45 3.52 8.96
N ARG A 36 10.36 3.02 9.82
CA ARG A 36 11.45 2.13 9.39
C ARG A 36 10.92 0.81 8.83
N GLU A 37 9.86 0.27 9.42
CA GLU A 37 9.23 -0.97 8.96
C GLU A 37 8.39 -0.75 7.71
N ALA A 38 7.65 0.36 7.65
CA ALA A 38 6.89 0.78 6.47
C ALA A 38 7.79 0.88 5.22
N LEU A 39 8.99 1.47 5.35
CA LEU A 39 9.94 1.59 4.24
C LEU A 39 10.48 0.24 3.72
N ARG A 40 10.36 -0.84 4.51
CA ARG A 40 10.74 -2.20 4.09
C ARG A 40 9.60 -2.91 3.34
N HIS A 41 8.43 -2.28 3.19
CA HIS A 41 7.26 -2.86 2.55
C HIS A 41 7.49 -3.09 1.04
N PRO A 42 6.99 -4.21 0.46
CA PRO A 42 7.17 -4.53 -0.96
C PRO A 42 6.71 -3.45 -1.92
N PHE A 43 5.76 -2.60 -1.52
CA PHE A 43 5.31 -1.44 -2.29
C PHE A 43 6.48 -0.56 -2.77
N PHE A 44 7.51 -0.35 -1.95
CA PHE A 44 8.67 0.48 -2.30
C PHE A 44 9.67 -0.22 -3.23
N MET A 45 9.51 -1.53 -3.45
CA MET A 45 10.34 -2.30 -4.39
C MET A 45 9.76 -2.31 -5.80
N ILE A 46 8.52 -1.84 -5.97
CA ILE A 46 7.85 -1.76 -7.26
C ILE A 46 8.48 -0.63 -8.08
N GLN A 47 8.84 -0.93 -9.32
CA GLN A 47 9.39 0.05 -10.24
C GLN A 47 8.27 0.75 -11.00
N PHE A 48 8.39 2.06 -11.14
CA PHE A 48 7.46 2.89 -11.89
C PHE A 48 8.19 3.60 -13.02
N ASP A 49 7.52 3.76 -14.16
CA ASP A 49 8.04 4.56 -15.27
C ASP A 49 7.91 6.08 -15.01
N GLU A 50 8.41 6.88 -15.94
CA GLU A 50 8.32 8.36 -15.89
C GLU A 50 6.87 8.90 -15.88
N TRP A 51 5.88 8.05 -16.19
CA TRP A 51 4.45 8.37 -16.16
C TRP A 51 3.73 7.78 -14.94
N GLY A 52 4.45 7.13 -14.02
CA GLY A 52 3.89 6.54 -12.81
C GLY A 52 3.13 5.23 -13.01
N ARG A 53 3.37 4.53 -14.13
CA ARG A 53 2.83 3.19 -14.37
C ARG A 53 3.78 2.15 -13.83
N GLU A 54 3.21 1.10 -13.24
CA GLU A 54 3.97 -0.06 -12.78
C GLU A 54 4.70 -0.73 -13.96
N ILE A 55 6.01 -0.94 -13.82
CA ILE A 55 6.84 -1.69 -14.75
C ILE A 55 6.88 -3.14 -14.25
N ALA A 56 6.16 -4.02 -14.93
CA ALA A 56 6.09 -5.45 -14.61
C ALA A 56 7.33 -6.22 -15.12
#